data_AF-A0A8H2XUU5-F1
#
_entry.id   AF-A0A8H2XUU5-F1
#
_cell.length_a   1.000
_cell.length_b   1.000
_cell.length_c   1.000
_cell.angle_alpha   90.00
_cell.angle_beta   90.00
_cell.angle_gamma   90.00
#
_symmetry.space_group_name_H-M   'P 1'
#
loop_
_entity.id
_entity.type
_entity.pdbx_description
1 polymer ?
#
loop_
_entity_poly.entity_id
_entity_poly.type
_entity_poly.pdbx_seq_one_letter_code
_entity_poly.pdbx_strand_id
1 'polypeptide(L)'
;MGELIAYPDVPPEKIVEIHKRSRLEPIHGYGFFIELMSAYNKEYPLDSPNPSIHKNGNSFKWMHSLQDRLVAAGVHSSYIADYPTLPKYRVGNYCDEGWLVVLGTGFGKKLHTPLVEGLVKRVQDIIGTDQRPSWFTMKRFSYPNPKAWNACVVYGAQPEKKEESSVSQ
;
A
#
# COMPACT_ATOMS: atom_id res chain seq x y z
N MET A 1 6.36 -1.05 -17.40
CA MET A 1 5.39 -2.03 -16.87
C MET A 1 4.70 -1.39 -15.67
N GLY A 2 3.38 -1.54 -15.54
CA GLY A 2 2.65 -0.98 -14.40
C GLY A 2 2.87 -1.80 -13.13
N GLU A 3 2.62 -1.19 -11.98
CA GLU A 3 2.66 -1.87 -10.68
C GLU A 3 1.48 -2.83 -10.54
N LEU A 4 1.73 -3.99 -9.96
CA LEU A 4 0.69 -4.99 -9.73
C LEU A 4 -0.03 -4.70 -8.41
N ILE A 5 -1.35 -4.71 -8.45
CA ILE A 5 -2.20 -4.59 -7.26
C ILE A 5 -3.00 -5.87 -7.05
N ALA A 6 -3.08 -6.33 -5.79
CA ALA A 6 -3.85 -7.52 -5.44
C ALA A 6 -5.35 -7.34 -5.72
N TYR A 7 -6.00 -8.44 -6.12
CA TYR A 7 -7.45 -8.47 -6.22
C TYR A 7 -8.09 -8.25 -4.83
N PRO A 8 -9.26 -7.58 -4.77
CA PRO A 8 -10.06 -7.57 -3.56
C PRO A 8 -10.52 -9.00 -3.21
N ASP A 9 -10.91 -9.22 -1.96
CA ASP A 9 -11.45 -10.50 -1.50
C ASP A 9 -12.83 -10.78 -2.13
N VAL A 10 -12.82 -11.39 -3.32
CA VAL A 10 -14.01 -11.71 -4.11
C VAL A 10 -13.91 -13.12 -4.69
N PRO A 11 -15.06 -13.76 -5.01
CA PRO A 11 -15.06 -15.06 -5.67
C PRO A 11 -14.28 -15.05 -7.01
N PRO A 12 -13.72 -16.19 -7.44
CA PRO A 12 -12.92 -16.28 -8.67
C PRO A 12 -13.62 -15.75 -9.93
N GLU A 13 -14.94 -15.89 -10.01
CA GLU A 13 -15.76 -15.37 -11.11
C GLU A 13 -15.65 -13.84 -11.22
N LYS A 14 -15.69 -13.14 -10.08
CA LYS A 14 -15.54 -11.69 -10.01
C LYS A 14 -14.11 -11.24 -10.29
N ILE A 15 -13.09 -12.04 -9.94
CA ILE A 15 -11.69 -11.75 -10.31
C ILE A 15 -11.56 -11.63 -11.84
N VAL A 16 -12.15 -12.57 -12.59
CA VAL A 16 -12.12 -12.54 -14.06
C VAL A 16 -12.85 -11.32 -14.61
N GLU A 17 -14.00 -10.95 -14.04
CA GLU A 17 -14.74 -9.75 -14.43
C GLU A 17 -13.93 -8.48 -14.17
N ILE A 18 -13.38 -8.33 -12.96
CA ILE A 18 -12.55 -7.18 -12.55
C ILE A 18 -11.36 -7.03 -13.50
N HIS A 19 -10.67 -8.13 -13.82
CA HIS A 19 -9.55 -8.11 -14.76
C HIS A 19 -9.93 -7.65 -16.17
N LYS A 20 -11.08 -8.11 -16.67
CA LYS A 20 -11.56 -7.71 -17.99
C LYS A 20 -11.88 -6.22 -18.00
N ARG A 21 -12.58 -5.72 -16.96
CA ARG A 21 -12.96 -4.32 -16.84
C ARG A 21 -11.77 -3.40 -16.63
N SER A 22 -10.75 -3.80 -15.87
CA SER A 22 -9.56 -2.97 -15.65
C SER A 22 -8.74 -2.69 -16.91
N ARG A 23 -9.00 -3.40 -18.02
CA ARG A 23 -8.40 -3.10 -19.34
C ARG A 23 -9.09 -1.96 -20.07
N LEU A 24 -10.31 -1.63 -19.67
CA LEU A 24 -11.17 -0.63 -20.32
C LEU A 24 -11.44 0.56 -19.40
N GLU A 25 -11.43 0.34 -18.09
CA GLU A 25 -11.76 1.33 -17.07
C GLU A 25 -10.55 1.59 -16.15
N PRO A 26 -10.31 2.85 -15.73
CA PRO A 26 -9.27 3.15 -14.78
C PRO A 26 -9.58 2.57 -13.40
N ILE A 27 -8.56 1.97 -12.77
CA ILE A 27 -8.64 1.53 -11.38
C ILE A 27 -8.60 2.76 -10.47
N HIS A 28 -9.50 2.80 -9.49
CA HIS A 28 -9.49 3.80 -8.44
C HIS A 28 -9.23 3.14 -7.08
N GLY A 29 -8.27 3.68 -6.33
CA GLY A 29 -8.04 3.32 -4.94
C GLY A 29 -8.78 4.29 -4.02
N TYR A 30 -9.46 3.76 -3.01
CA TYR A 30 -10.03 4.54 -1.93
C TYR A 30 -9.11 4.42 -0.72
N GLY A 31 -8.59 5.54 -0.22
CA GLY A 31 -7.61 5.49 0.87
C GLY A 31 -7.01 6.83 1.24
N PHE A 32 -5.78 6.79 1.76
CA PHE A 32 -5.06 7.95 2.28
C PHE A 32 -3.80 8.22 1.48
N PHE A 33 -3.51 9.50 1.24
CA PHE A 33 -2.19 9.92 0.81
C PHE A 33 -1.40 10.40 2.02
N ILE A 34 -0.18 9.90 2.16
CA ILE A 34 0.74 10.22 3.25
C ILE A 34 1.98 10.84 2.63
N GLU A 35 2.25 12.10 2.95
CA GLU A 35 3.56 12.70 2.71
C GLU A 35 4.49 12.22 3.84
N LEU A 36 5.45 11.37 3.47
CA LEU A 36 6.23 10.58 4.41
C LEU A 36 7.12 11.43 5.32
N MET A 37 7.70 12.51 4.79
CA MET A 37 8.57 13.37 5.58
C MET A 37 7.79 14.20 6.59
N SER A 38 6.63 14.73 6.20
CA SER A 38 5.72 15.43 7.11
C SER A 38 5.21 14.50 8.21
N ALA A 39 4.86 13.26 7.87
CA ALA A 39 4.41 12.27 8.85
C ALA A 39 5.55 11.89 9.81
N TYR A 40 6.76 11.66 9.31
CA TYR A 40 7.94 11.39 10.13
C TYR A 40 8.27 12.56 11.08
N ASN A 41 8.29 13.79 10.58
CA ASN A 41 8.58 14.98 11.38
C ASN A 41 7.50 15.29 12.43
N LYS A 42 6.25 14.86 12.20
CA LYS A 42 5.17 14.98 13.19
C LYS A 42 5.38 14.04 14.37
N GLU A 43 5.84 12.81 14.13
CA GLU A 43 6.12 11.83 15.17
C GLU A 43 7.46 12.11 15.89
N TYR A 44 8.44 12.63 15.15
CA TYR A 44 9.75 13.01 15.67
C TYR A 44 10.09 14.46 15.32
N PRO A 45 9.63 15.44 16.10
CA PRO A 45 9.95 16.85 15.86
C PRO A 45 11.46 17.11 15.81
N LEU A 46 11.89 18.10 15.02
CA LEU A 46 13.31 18.47 14.91
C LEU A 46 13.89 18.95 16.25
N ASP A 47 13.06 19.53 17.11
CA ASP A 47 13.41 19.97 18.47
C ASP A 47 13.40 18.83 19.49
N SER A 48 13.32 17.58 19.05
CA SER A 48 13.37 16.43 19.93
C SER A 48 14.68 16.42 20.73
N PRO A 49 14.64 16.20 22.06
CA PRO A 49 15.82 16.20 22.92
C PRO A 49 16.83 15.11 22.56
N ASN A 50 16.48 14.19 21.66
CA ASN A 50 17.37 13.17 21.15
C ASN A 50 17.76 13.42 19.67
N PRO A 51 18.85 14.16 19.41
CA PRO A 51 19.29 14.50 18.05
C PRO A 51 19.79 13.30 17.24
N SER A 52 19.94 12.10 17.83
CA SER A 52 20.28 10.88 17.08
C SER A 52 19.10 10.32 16.30
N ILE A 53 17.86 10.73 16.60
CA ILE A 53 16.66 10.25 15.91
C ILE A 53 16.70 10.65 14.42
N HIS A 54 17.23 11.83 14.11
CA HIS A 54 17.36 12.33 12.73
C HIS A 54 18.64 11.88 12.02
N LYS A 55 19.50 11.09 12.68
CA LYS A 55 20.74 10.55 12.10
C LYS A 55 20.57 9.05 11.77
N ASN A 56 21.33 8.57 10.78
CA ASN A 56 21.52 7.14 10.50
C ASN A 56 20.27 6.33 10.05
N GLY A 57 19.55 6.80 9.02
CA GLY A 57 18.55 5.97 8.33
C GLY A 57 17.32 5.57 9.17
N ASN A 58 17.09 6.27 10.30
CA ASN A 58 15.93 6.03 11.15
C ASN A 58 14.60 6.34 10.44
N SER A 59 14.59 7.24 9.45
CA SER A 59 13.41 7.48 8.60
C SER A 59 13.01 6.22 7.83
N PHE A 60 13.96 5.48 7.26
CA PHE A 60 13.70 4.20 6.58
C PHE A 60 13.18 3.15 7.56
N LYS A 61 13.78 3.03 8.75
CA LYS A 61 13.29 2.11 9.79
C LYS A 61 11.88 2.46 10.24
N TRP A 62 11.59 3.74 10.39
CA TRP A 62 10.25 4.23 10.71
C TRP A 62 9.25 3.92 9.59
N MET A 63 9.62 4.13 8.33
CA MET A 63 8.77 3.78 7.17
C MET A 63 8.45 2.29 7.16
N HIS A 64 9.43 1.41 7.37
CA HIS A 64 9.19 -0.03 7.49
C HIS A 64 8.24 -0.37 8.66
N SER A 65 8.47 0.24 9.83
CA SER A 65 7.57 0.07 10.99
C SER A 65 6.15 0.57 10.72
N LEU A 66 6.00 1.68 9.99
CA LEU A 66 4.68 2.18 9.56
C LEU A 66 4.00 1.20 8.61
N GLN A 67 4.72 0.67 7.63
CA GLN A 67 4.21 -0.35 6.71
C GLN A 67 3.75 -1.60 7.46
N ASP A 68 4.55 -2.10 8.40
CA ASP A 68 4.21 -3.28 9.20
C ASP A 68 2.95 -3.07 10.05
N ARG A 69 2.82 -1.88 10.68
CA ARG A 69 1.60 -1.52 11.44
C ARG A 69 0.36 -1.47 10.55
N LEU A 70 0.48 -0.91 9.35
CA LEU A 70 -0.63 -0.85 8.39
C LEU A 70 -1.04 -2.24 7.92
N VAL A 71 -0.06 -3.11 7.62
CA VAL A 71 -0.33 -4.50 7.25
C VAL A 71 -1.00 -5.26 8.39
N ALA A 72 -0.51 -5.11 9.62
CA ALA A 72 -1.11 -5.72 10.80
C ALA A 72 -2.55 -5.23 11.08
N ALA A 73 -2.90 -4.00 10.66
CA ALA A 73 -4.25 -3.47 10.76
C ALA A 73 -5.23 -4.00 9.70
N GLY A 74 -4.73 -4.78 8.73
CA GLY A 74 -5.50 -5.41 7.67
C GLY A 74 -5.36 -4.76 6.29
N VAL A 75 -4.38 -3.85 6.09
CA VAL A 75 -4.07 -3.32 4.75
C VAL A 75 -3.22 -4.34 3.99
N HIS A 76 -3.57 -4.65 2.75
CA HIS A 76 -2.74 -5.52 1.92
C HIS A 76 -1.39 -4.85 1.62
N SER A 77 -0.27 -5.58 1.64
CA SER A 77 1.06 -4.97 1.42
C SER A 77 1.18 -4.27 0.07
N SER A 78 0.61 -4.83 -0.99
CA SER A 78 0.57 -4.21 -2.33
C SER A 78 -0.39 -3.00 -2.42
N TYR A 79 -1.10 -2.66 -1.35
CA TYR A 79 -1.99 -1.49 -1.27
C TYR A 79 -1.28 -0.30 -0.61
N ILE A 80 -0.01 -0.46 -0.24
CA ILE A 80 0.88 0.60 0.20
C ILE A 80 1.88 0.78 -0.94
N ALA A 81 1.76 1.87 -1.68
CA ALA A 81 2.56 2.09 -2.87
C ALA A 81 3.08 3.52 -2.94
N ASP A 82 4.26 3.67 -3.54
CA ASP A 82 4.81 4.97 -3.87
C ASP A 82 3.88 5.66 -4.88
N TYR A 83 3.50 6.88 -4.57
CA TYR A 83 2.54 7.64 -5.34
C TYR A 83 3.02 9.07 -5.49
N PRO A 84 2.96 9.64 -6.70
CA PRO A 84 3.46 10.99 -6.93
C PRO A 84 2.67 11.98 -6.08
N THR A 85 3.39 12.90 -5.43
CA THR A 85 2.77 13.93 -4.60
C THR A 85 1.85 14.79 -5.46
N LEU A 86 0.53 14.67 -5.21
CA LEU A 86 -0.46 15.49 -5.91
C LEU A 86 -0.21 16.96 -5.59
N PRO A 87 -0.44 17.90 -6.52
CA PRO A 87 -0.15 19.32 -6.31
C PRO A 87 -0.75 19.90 -5.02
N LYS A 88 -1.94 19.45 -4.62
CA LYS A 88 -2.62 19.86 -3.38
C LYS A 88 -1.95 19.40 -2.07
N TYR A 89 -1.02 18.45 -2.14
CA TYR A 89 -0.28 17.91 -0.99
C TYR A 89 1.21 18.29 -1.03
N ARG A 90 1.65 19.09 -2.02
CA ARG A 90 3.03 19.55 -2.09
C ARG A 90 3.27 20.63 -1.03
N VAL A 91 4.11 20.33 -0.06
CA VAL A 91 4.62 21.31 0.90
C VAL A 91 6.06 21.64 0.52
N GLY A 92 6.26 22.74 -0.22
CA GLY A 92 7.56 23.16 -0.72
C GLY A 92 8.09 22.31 -1.90
N ASN A 93 9.39 22.48 -2.21
CA ASN A 93 10.07 21.87 -3.36
C ASN A 93 10.71 20.49 -3.07
N TYR A 94 10.48 19.90 -1.89
CA TYR A 94 11.40 18.89 -1.34
C TYR A 94 10.89 17.44 -1.28
N CYS A 95 9.65 17.13 -1.69
CA CYS A 95 9.18 15.73 -1.74
C CYS A 95 8.22 15.48 -2.91
N ASP A 96 8.75 14.88 -3.97
CA ASP A 96 7.99 14.49 -5.17
C ASP A 96 7.19 13.20 -4.99
N GLU A 97 7.40 12.46 -3.90
CA GLU A 97 6.86 11.12 -3.67
C GLU A 97 6.33 10.98 -2.23
N GLY A 98 5.19 10.30 -2.10
CA GLY A 98 4.61 9.90 -0.82
C GLY A 98 3.94 8.54 -0.97
N TRP A 99 3.28 8.06 0.08
CA TRP A 99 2.55 6.79 0.02
C TRP A 99 1.06 6.99 -0.24
N LEU A 100 0.54 6.19 -1.15
CA LEU A 100 -0.89 5.91 -1.22
C LEU A 100 -1.16 4.63 -0.43
N VAL A 101 -1.89 4.76 0.68
CA VAL A 101 -2.40 3.65 1.48
C VAL A 101 -3.84 3.38 1.06
N VAL A 102 -4.03 2.38 0.21
CA VAL A 102 -5.33 1.96 -0.34
C VAL A 102 -6.03 1.04 0.65
N LEU A 103 -7.29 1.33 0.95
CA LEU A 103 -8.16 0.50 1.80
C LEU A 103 -9.04 -0.43 0.98
N GLY A 104 -9.34 -0.04 -0.25
CA GLY A 104 -10.09 -0.82 -1.21
C GLY A 104 -10.02 -0.21 -2.60
N THR A 105 -10.22 -1.03 -3.61
CA THR A 105 -10.18 -0.63 -5.01
C THR A 105 -11.55 -0.69 -5.65
N GLY A 106 -11.72 0.00 -6.77
CA GLY A 106 -12.99 0.14 -7.44
C GLY A 106 -12.91 0.71 -8.85
N PHE A 107 -14.04 0.67 -9.55
CA PHE A 107 -14.26 1.37 -10.82
C PHE A 107 -15.28 2.49 -10.62
N GLY A 108 -15.13 3.60 -11.33
CA GLY A 108 -16.08 4.73 -11.25
C GLY A 108 -16.31 5.25 -9.83
N LYS A 109 -15.28 5.19 -8.96
CA LYS A 109 -15.38 5.54 -7.53
C LYS A 109 -16.42 4.73 -6.74
N LYS A 110 -16.63 3.47 -7.14
CA LYS A 110 -17.42 2.48 -6.41
C LYS A 110 -16.52 1.29 -6.07
N LEU A 111 -16.44 0.95 -4.79
CA LEU A 111 -15.64 -0.17 -4.31
C LEU A 111 -16.11 -1.51 -4.91
N HIS A 112 -15.16 -2.40 -5.18
CA HIS A 112 -15.47 -3.79 -5.53
C HIS A 112 -16.11 -4.56 -4.38
N THR A 113 -15.63 -4.31 -3.16
CA THR A 113 -16.10 -4.91 -1.90
C THR A 113 -16.32 -3.84 -0.84
N PRO A 114 -17.28 -4.00 0.07
CA PRO A 114 -17.37 -3.15 1.26
C PRO A 114 -16.05 -3.18 2.04
N LEU A 115 -15.69 -2.06 2.66
CA LEU A 115 -14.54 -2.02 3.56
C LEU A 115 -14.82 -2.85 4.81
N VAL A 116 -13.77 -3.46 5.36
CA VAL A 116 -13.82 -4.13 6.66
C VAL A 116 -14.18 -3.11 7.74
N GLU A 117 -15.04 -3.51 8.67
CA GLU A 117 -15.48 -2.66 9.76
C GLU A 117 -14.30 -2.17 10.61
N GLY A 118 -14.33 -0.86 10.91
CA GLY A 118 -13.28 -0.19 11.69
C GLY A 118 -11.93 -0.02 10.98
N LEU A 119 -11.73 -0.54 9.76
CA LEU A 119 -10.45 -0.43 9.05
C LEU A 119 -10.03 1.03 8.85
N VAL A 120 -10.96 1.89 8.44
CA VAL A 120 -10.70 3.33 8.25
C VAL A 120 -10.15 3.94 9.52
N LYS A 121 -10.78 3.67 10.68
CA LYS A 121 -10.38 4.24 11.96
C LYS A 121 -9.02 3.71 12.42
N ARG A 122 -8.77 2.40 12.33
CA ARG A 122 -7.46 1.80 12.64
C ARG A 122 -6.34 2.45 11.83
N VAL A 123 -6.56 2.64 10.52
CA VAL A 123 -5.56 3.28 9.65
C VAL A 123 -5.38 4.76 10.00
N GLN A 124 -6.46 5.50 10.27
CA GLN A 124 -6.40 6.89 10.73
C GLN A 124 -5.57 7.03 12.02
N ASP A 125 -5.79 6.14 12.99
CA ASP A 125 -5.07 6.12 14.26
C ASP A 125 -3.57 5.84 14.04
N ILE A 126 -3.22 4.91 13.14
CA ILE A 126 -1.82 4.58 12.81
C ILE A 126 -1.09 5.75 12.15
N ILE A 127 -1.74 6.41 11.18
CA ILE A 127 -1.12 7.52 10.42
C ILE A 127 -1.28 8.87 11.12
N GLY A 128 -2.04 8.91 12.22
CA GLY A 128 -2.29 10.11 13.03
C GLY A 128 -3.02 11.22 12.26
N THR A 129 -4.11 10.90 11.56
CA THR A 129 -4.91 11.87 10.79
C THR A 129 -6.41 11.77 11.07
N ASP A 130 -7.07 12.92 11.12
CA ASP A 130 -8.54 13.02 11.19
C ASP A 130 -9.19 13.13 9.79
N GLN A 131 -8.37 13.22 8.74
CA GLN A 131 -8.86 13.32 7.37
C GLN A 131 -9.64 12.07 6.97
N ARG A 132 -10.67 12.24 6.15
CA ARG A 132 -11.41 11.11 5.56
C ARG A 132 -10.66 10.55 4.34
N PRO A 133 -10.79 9.23 4.07
CA PRO A 133 -10.20 8.66 2.87
C PRO A 133 -10.84 9.25 1.60
N SER A 134 -10.03 9.34 0.56
CA SER A 134 -10.37 9.94 -0.73
C SER A 134 -10.15 8.96 -1.87
N TRP A 135 -10.71 9.28 -3.04
CA TRP A 135 -10.50 8.49 -4.25
C TRP A 135 -9.29 8.98 -5.04
N PHE A 136 -8.43 8.03 -5.44
CA PHE A 136 -7.22 8.26 -6.22
C PHE A 136 -7.25 7.41 -7.49
N THR A 137 -6.94 8.00 -8.63
CA THR A 137 -6.88 7.27 -9.91
C THR A 137 -5.52 6.60 -10.06
N MET A 138 -5.50 5.28 -10.07
CA MET A 138 -4.29 4.47 -10.04
C MET A 138 -3.80 4.15 -11.46
N LYS A 139 -3.41 5.17 -12.23
CA LYS A 139 -3.10 5.06 -13.68
C LYS A 139 -1.97 4.08 -14.03
N ARG A 140 -1.04 3.84 -13.10
CA ARG A 140 0.11 2.95 -13.30
C ARG A 140 -0.13 1.55 -12.75
N PHE A 141 -1.29 1.29 -12.15
CA PHE A 141 -1.57 0.02 -11.49
C PHE A 141 -2.41 -0.88 -12.38
N SER A 142 -2.21 -2.18 -12.24
CA SER A 142 -2.97 -3.19 -12.96
C SER A 142 -3.17 -4.43 -12.10
N TYR A 143 -4.31 -5.11 -12.29
CA TYR A 143 -4.50 -6.41 -11.69
C TYR A 143 -3.67 -7.48 -12.44
N PRO A 144 -3.09 -8.45 -11.73
CA PRO A 144 -2.35 -9.55 -12.36
C PRO A 144 -3.28 -10.44 -13.17
N ASN A 145 -2.75 -11.22 -14.11
CA ASN A 145 -3.57 -12.18 -14.87
C ASN A 145 -4.25 -13.19 -13.92
N PRO A 146 -5.60 -13.37 -13.97
CA PRO A 146 -6.33 -14.27 -13.08
C PRO A 146 -5.80 -15.70 -13.06
N LYS A 147 -5.30 -16.23 -14.19
CA LYS A 147 -4.73 -17.58 -14.24
C LYS A 147 -3.44 -17.69 -13.41
N ALA A 148 -2.58 -16.67 -13.47
CA ALA A 148 -1.35 -16.61 -12.69
C ALA A 148 -1.64 -16.31 -11.21
N TRP A 149 -2.63 -15.46 -10.93
CA TRP A 149 -3.06 -15.14 -9.57
C TRP A 149 -3.63 -16.37 -8.86
N ASN A 150 -4.57 -17.08 -9.48
CA ASN A 150 -5.16 -18.27 -8.89
C ASN A 150 -4.11 -19.38 -8.70
N ALA A 151 -3.12 -19.50 -9.58
CA ALA A 151 -2.01 -20.42 -9.35
C ALA A 151 -1.19 -20.03 -8.10
N CYS A 152 -0.85 -18.76 -7.91
CA CYS A 152 -0.12 -18.32 -6.71
C CYS A 152 -0.94 -18.48 -5.41
N VAL A 153 -2.25 -18.23 -5.44
CA VAL A 153 -3.12 -18.34 -4.26
C VAL A 153 -3.44 -19.81 -3.91
N VAL A 154 -3.66 -20.66 -4.91
CA VAL A 154 -3.99 -22.09 -4.69
C VAL A 154 -2.77 -22.93 -4.36
N TYR A 155 -1.60 -22.62 -4.94
CA TYR A 155 -0.37 -23.40 -4.72
C TYR A 155 0.58 -22.79 -3.70
N GLY A 156 0.14 -21.77 -2.94
CA GLY A 156 0.84 -21.17 -1.80
C GLY A 156 2.35 -21.31 -1.89
N ALA A 157 2.99 -20.43 -2.67
CA ALA A 157 4.43 -20.45 -2.91
C ALA A 157 5.21 -20.62 -1.59
N GLN A 158 5.51 -21.87 -1.25
CA GLN A 158 6.50 -22.20 -0.26
C GLN A 158 7.83 -21.77 -0.87
N PRO A 159 8.62 -20.90 -0.22
CA PRO A 159 9.99 -20.74 -0.63
C PRO A 159 10.65 -22.10 -0.48
N GLU A 160 11.05 -22.69 -1.60
CA GLU A 160 11.94 -23.85 -1.60
C GLU A 160 13.11 -23.52 -0.68
N LYS A 161 13.17 -24.24 0.45
CA LYS A 161 14.38 -24.32 1.25
C LYS A 161 15.46 -24.83 0.29
N LYS A 162 16.42 -23.96 -0.06
CA LYS A 162 17.68 -24.43 -0.61
C LYS A 162 18.31 -25.31 0.47
N GLU A 163 18.27 -26.62 0.25
CA GLU A 163 19.12 -27.58 0.92
C GLU A 163 20.57 -27.06 0.84
N GLU A 164 21.14 -26.76 2.00
CA GLU A 164 22.57 -26.72 2.17
C GLU A 164 23.09 -28.14 1.88
N SER A 165 23.52 -28.34 0.64
CA SER A 165 24.37 -29.47 0.27
C SER A 165 25.68 -29.33 1.05
N SER A 166 25.76 -30.07 2.14
CA SER A 166 26.99 -30.54 2.76
C SER A 166 27.98 -31.01 1.70
N VAL A 167 29.06 -30.27 1.50
CA VAL A 167 30.29 -30.81 0.92
C VAL A 167 31.24 -31.04 2.10
N SER A 168 31.17 -32.26 2.63
CA SER A 168 32.32 -32.86 3.30
C SER A 168 33.24 -33.39 2.20
N GLN A 169 34.46 -32.88 2.14
CA GLN A 169 35.71 -33.66 1.98
C GLN A 169 36.91 -32.74 2.04
#